data_AF-A0AAU7DLV1-F1
#
_entry.id   AF-A0AAU7DLV1-F1
#
_cell.length_a   1.000
_cell.length_b   1.000
_cell.length_c   1.000
_cell.angle_alpha   90.00
_cell.angle_beta   90.00
_cell.angle_gamma   90.00
#
_symmetry.space_group_name_H-M   'P 1'
#
loop_
_entity.id
_entity.type
_entity.pdbx_description
1 polymer ?
#
loop_
_entity_poly.entity_id
_entity_poly.type
_entity_poly.pdbx_seq_one_letter_code
_entity_poly.pdbx_strand_id
1 'polypeptide(L)'
;MPMRRDYVPTVGEEVLLLNHLGTFMVEEVDSDSKTASLRVLRSGVLMKDVEWRTIWPLDDNTRAVLTDIFNSQEFKQLLSKRNDPKDVGE
;
A
#
# COMPACT_ATOMS: atom_id res chain seq x y z
N MET A 1 3.73 -18.71 11.38
CA MET A 1 3.11 -17.57 10.67
C MET A 1 1.63 -17.61 10.97
N PRO A 2 1.01 -16.56 11.54
CA PRO A 2 -0.41 -16.61 11.85
C PRO A 2 -1.19 -16.78 10.54
N MET A 3 -2.11 -17.75 10.53
CA MET A 3 -2.98 -18.06 9.41
C MET A 3 -3.68 -16.77 8.96
N ARG A 4 -3.54 -16.43 7.67
CA ARG A 4 -4.28 -15.32 7.03
C ARG A 4 -5.76 -15.56 7.32
N ARG A 5 -6.34 -14.79 8.23
CA ARG A 5 -7.78 -14.58 8.20
C ARG A 5 -8.07 -14.00 6.82
N ASP A 6 -9.08 -14.52 6.15
CA ASP A 6 -9.56 -13.96 4.89
C ASP A 6 -9.98 -12.52 5.17
N TYR A 7 -9.08 -11.60 4.87
CA TYR A 7 -9.32 -10.18 5.03
C TYR A 7 -10.37 -9.78 3.98
N VAL A 8 -11.45 -9.17 4.44
CA VAL A 8 -12.52 -8.65 3.61
C VAL A 8 -12.41 -7.12 3.65
N PRO A 9 -12.06 -6.47 2.54
CA PRO A 9 -11.96 -5.01 2.50
C PRO A 9 -13.32 -4.37 2.69
N THR A 10 -13.35 -3.20 3.33
CA THR A 10 -14.57 -2.40 3.53
C THR A 10 -14.49 -1.10 2.73
N VAL A 11 -15.58 -0.69 2.09
CA VAL A 11 -15.64 0.60 1.39
C VAL A 11 -15.33 1.75 2.37
N GLY A 12 -14.48 2.69 1.94
CA GLY A 12 -14.00 3.80 2.75
C GLY A 12 -12.79 3.47 3.66
N GLU A 13 -12.29 2.23 3.60
CA GLU A 13 -11.09 1.82 4.34
C GLU A 13 -9.81 2.20 3.58
N GLU A 14 -8.80 2.67 4.31
CA GLU A 14 -7.45 2.80 3.78
C GLU A 14 -6.71 1.47 3.87
N VAL A 15 -6.09 1.06 2.77
CA VAL A 15 -5.44 -0.23 2.62
C VAL A 15 -4.08 -0.11 1.94
N LEU A 16 -3.26 -1.14 2.11
CA LEU A 16 -2.05 -1.38 1.35
C LEU A 16 -2.31 -2.44 0.29
N LEU A 17 -1.52 -2.39 -0.78
CA LEU A 17 -1.58 -3.36 -1.87
C LEU A 17 -0.20 -4.00 -2.07
N LEU A 18 -0.16 -5.32 -2.12
CA LEU A 18 1.07 -6.09 -2.33
C LEU A 18 1.79 -5.62 -3.60
N ASN A 19 3.12 -5.46 -3.53
CA ASN A 19 3.98 -5.00 -4.64
C ASN A 19 3.69 -3.57 -5.15
N HIS A 20 2.85 -2.80 -4.46
CA HIS A 20 2.62 -1.40 -4.78
C HIS A 20 3.08 -0.49 -3.65
N LEU A 21 3.65 0.66 -4.00
CA LEU A 21 4.09 1.68 -3.07
C LEU A 21 2.98 2.71 -2.89
N GLY A 22 2.45 2.81 -1.67
CA GLY A 22 1.48 3.82 -1.29
C GLY A 22 0.27 3.26 -0.56
N THR A 23 -0.63 4.16 -0.21
CA THR A 23 -1.92 3.86 0.42
C THR A 23 -3.05 4.06 -0.58
N PHE A 24 -4.07 3.21 -0.44
CA PHE A 24 -5.22 3.14 -1.33
C PHE A 24 -6.50 3.26 -0.52
N MET A 25 -7.54 3.85 -1.10
CA MET A 25 -8.88 3.88 -0.53
C MET A 25 -9.73 2.83 -1.23
N VAL A 26 -10.46 2.01 -0.47
CA VAL A 26 -11.45 1.09 -1.04
C VAL A 26 -12.69 1.88 -1.46
N GLU A 27 -13.03 1.85 -2.75
CA GLU A 27 -14.19 2.56 -3.30
C GLU A 27 -15.38 1.62 -3.49
N GLU A 28 -15.13 0.39 -3.94
CA GLU A 28 -16.16 -0.62 -4.18
C GLU A 28 -15.63 -2.00 -3.80
N VAL A 29 -16.54 -2.90 -3.40
CA VAL A 29 -16.23 -4.28 -3.02
C VAL A 29 -17.21 -5.20 -3.72
N ASP A 30 -16.69 -6.19 -4.44
CA ASP A 30 -17.47 -7.29 -5.03
C ASP A 30 -17.17 -8.57 -4.26
N SER A 31 -18.16 -9.03 -3.47
CA SER A 31 -18.07 -10.25 -2.68
C SER A 31 -18.13 -11.53 -3.51
N ASP A 32 -18.80 -11.49 -4.67
CA ASP A 32 -19.01 -12.67 -5.50
C ASP A 32 -17.71 -13.04 -6.23
N SER A 33 -17.04 -12.03 -6.80
CA SER A 33 -15.72 -12.22 -7.44
C SER A 33 -14.54 -12.10 -6.48
N LYS A 34 -14.76 -11.69 -5.22
CA LYS A 34 -13.72 -11.41 -4.22
C LYS A 34 -12.70 -10.38 -4.71
N THR A 35 -13.21 -9.31 -5.30
CA THR A 35 -12.42 -8.20 -5.82
C THR A 35 -12.87 -6.86 -5.21
N ALA A 36 -12.04 -5.83 -5.36
CA ALA A 36 -12.35 -4.47 -4.94
C ALA A 36 -11.84 -3.45 -5.97
N SER A 37 -12.51 -2.31 -6.03
CA SER A 37 -12.02 -1.11 -6.72
C SER A 37 -11.28 -0.24 -5.72
N LEU A 38 -10.02 0.11 -6.01
CA LEU A 38 -9.14 0.88 -5.14
C LEU A 38 -8.73 2.19 -5.79
N ARG A 39 -8.87 3.31 -5.08
CA ARG A 39 -8.36 4.61 -5.52
C ARG A 39 -7.02 4.90 -4.88
N VAL A 40 -6.02 5.22 -5.69
CA VAL A 40 -4.73 5.72 -5.22
C VAL A 40 -4.93 7.09 -4.59
N LEU A 41 -4.63 7.26 -3.30
CA LEU A 41 -4.88 8.53 -2.61
C LEU A 41 -4.07 9.70 -3.18
N ARG A 42 -2.85 9.46 -3.67
CA ARG A 42 -1.97 10.51 -4.18
C ARG A 42 -2.31 10.97 -5.59
N SER A 43 -2.71 10.06 -6.48
CA SER A 43 -2.93 10.37 -7.90
C SER A 43 -4.41 10.40 -8.31
N GLY A 44 -5.30 9.88 -7.45
CA GLY A 44 -6.72 9.72 -7.77
C GLY A 44 -7.02 8.60 -8.78
N VAL A 45 -6.01 7.88 -9.25
CA VAL A 45 -6.19 6.77 -10.21
C VAL A 45 -7.02 5.67 -9.57
N LEU A 46 -8.05 5.21 -10.28
CA LEU A 46 -8.87 4.08 -9.88
C LEU A 46 -8.34 2.78 -10.52
N MET A 47 -8.04 1.80 -9.67
CA MET A 47 -7.72 0.43 -10.04
C MET A 47 -8.97 -0.43 -9.79
N LYS A 48 -9.37 -1.23 -10.78
CA LYS A 48 -10.54 -2.12 -10.67
C LYS A 48 -10.10 -3.57 -10.56
N ASP A 49 -11.02 -4.42 -10.09
CA ASP A 49 -10.87 -5.87 -10.07
C ASP A 49 -9.65 -6.36 -9.26
N VAL A 50 -9.31 -5.64 -8.17
CA VAL A 50 -8.16 -5.98 -7.32
C VAL A 50 -8.54 -7.12 -6.38
N GLU A 51 -7.84 -8.25 -6.48
CA GLU A 51 -8.13 -9.44 -5.67
C GLU A 51 -7.85 -9.19 -4.17
N TRP A 52 -8.80 -9.56 -3.30
CA TRP A 52 -8.69 -9.33 -1.85
C TRP A 52 -7.42 -9.91 -1.23
N ARG A 53 -6.91 -11.04 -1.74
CA ARG A 53 -5.68 -11.69 -1.24
C ARG A 53 -4.41 -10.85 -1.36
N THR A 54 -4.47 -9.78 -2.16
CA THR A 54 -3.37 -8.82 -2.37
C THR A 54 -3.53 -7.56 -1.51
N ILE A 55 -4.71 -7.35 -0.93
CA ILE A 55 -5.07 -6.18 -0.13
C ILE A 55 -4.75 -6.48 1.33
N TRP A 56 -4.12 -5.52 1.99
CA TRP A 56 -3.75 -5.60 3.40
C TRP A 56 -4.35 -4.42 4.16
N PRO A 57 -4.98 -4.64 5.33
CA PRO A 57 -5.50 -3.55 6.14
C PRO A 57 -4.37 -2.63 6.57
N LEU A 58 -4.61 -1.33 6.52
CA LEU A 58 -3.70 -0.33 7.11
C LEU A 58 -4.19 0.02 8.52
N ASP A 59 -3.99 -0.91 9.47
CA ASP A 59 -4.29 -0.65 10.87
C ASP A 59 -3.32 0.37 11.50
N ASP A 60 -3.68 0.89 12.67
CA ASP A 60 -2.89 1.92 13.37
C ASP A 60 -1.46 1.45 13.68
N ASN A 61 -1.28 0.16 13.96
CA ASN A 61 0.02 -0.43 14.23
C ASN A 61 0.89 -0.44 12.97
N THR A 62 0.33 -0.87 11.84
CA THR A 62 1.02 -0.87 10.54
C THR A 62 1.33 0.55 10.10
N ARG A 63 0.41 1.50 10.33
CA ARG A 63 0.61 2.92 10.07
C ARG A 63 1.76 3.49 10.91
N ALA A 64 1.84 3.15 12.18
CA ALA A 64 2.94 3.55 13.07
C ALA A 64 4.28 2.98 12.58
N VAL A 65 4.35 1.69 12.29
CA VAL A 65 5.57 1.03 11.78
C VAL A 65 6.03 1.65 10.47
N LEU A 66 5.11 1.90 9.52
CA LEU A 66 5.47 2.58 8.27
C LEU A 66 6.00 3.99 8.52
N THR A 67 5.35 4.75 9.41
CA THR A 67 5.78 6.10 9.78
C THR A 67 7.20 6.09 10.39
N ASP A 68 7.49 5.13 11.25
CA ASP A 68 8.81 4.96 11.85
C ASP A 68 9.87 4.61 10.80
N ILE A 69 9.56 3.70 9.86
CA ILE A 69 10.44 3.37 8.74
C ILE A 69 10.71 4.61 7.88
N PHE A 70 9.67 5.36 7.50
CA PHE A 70 9.81 6.59 6.72
C PHE A 70 10.66 7.65 7.44
N ASN A 71 10.60 7.67 8.78
CA ASN A 71 11.35 8.63 9.59
C ASN A 71 12.75 8.17 9.96
N SER A 72 13.07 6.88 9.82
CA SER A 72 14.39 6.32 10.10
C SER A 72 15.49 7.01 9.31
N GLN A 73 16.66 7.16 9.94
CA GLN A 73 17.80 7.81 9.29
C GLN A 73 18.32 6.96 8.13
N GLU A 74 18.29 5.64 8.27
CA GLU A 74 18.72 4.66 7.28
C GLU A 74 17.88 4.80 6.00
N PHE A 75 16.55 4.88 6.14
CA PHE A 75 15.67 5.03 4.98
C PHE A 75 15.83 6.40 4.32
N LYS A 76 15.95 7.47 5.12
CA LYS A 76 16.23 8.82 4.60
C LYS A 76 17.55 8.88 3.84
N GLN A 77 18.62 8.27 4.35
CA GLN A 77 19.91 8.19 3.65
C GLN A 77 19.80 7.39 2.34
N LEU A 78 19.02 6.29 2.34
CA LEU A 78 18.79 5.49 1.13
C LEU A 78 18.06 6.29 0.05
N LEU A 79 17.02 7.05 0.42
CA LEU A 79 16.32 7.95 -0.51
C LEU A 79 17.22 9.08 -1.02
N SER A 80 18.06 9.67 -0.16
CA SER A 80 19.00 10.71 -0.56
C SER A 80 20.04 10.22 -1.57
N LYS A 81 20.57 8.99 -1.40
CA LYS A 81 21.50 8.39 -2.37
C LYS A 81 20.86 8.16 -3.73
N ARG A 82 19.57 7.79 -3.77
CA ARG A 82 18.84 7.53 -5.02
C ARG A 82 18.52 8.79 -5.82
N ASN A 83 18.45 9.95 -5.16
CA ASN A 83 18.19 11.24 -5.79
C ASN A 83 19.48 11.98 -6.22
N ASP A 84 20.65 11.39 -5.99
CA ASP A 84 21.92 11.95 -6.46
C ASP A 84 22.11 11.58 -7.95
N PRO A 85 22.16 12.55 -8.89
CA PRO A 85 22.21 12.27 -10.33
C PRO A 85 23.50 11.60 -10.82
N LYS A 86 24.42 11.26 -9.92
CA LYS A 86 25.76 10.76 -10.24
C LYS A 86 25.86 9.25 -10.42
N ASP A 87 24.75 8.51 -10.25
CA ASP A 87 24.71 7.04 -10.37
C ASP A 87 23.97 6.55 -11.63
N VAL A 88 23.99 7.38 -12.70
CA VAL A 88 23.73 6.92 -14.07
C VAL A 88 25.02 7.11 -14.86
N GLY A 89 25.96 6.20 -14.67
CA GLY A 89 27.24 6.21 -15.39
C GLY A 89 27.92 4.85 -15.30
N GLU A 90 27.63 3.97 -16.26
CA GLU A 90 28.54 3.54 -17.34
C GLU A 90 27.81 2.60 -18.32
#